data_AF-A0A9P6XMI9-F1
#
_entry.id   AF-A0A9P6XMI9-F1
#
_cell.length_a   1.000
_cell.length_b   1.000
_cell.length_c   1.000
_cell.angle_alpha   90.00
_cell.angle_beta   90.00
_cell.angle_gamma   90.00
#
_symmetry.space_group_name_H-M   'P 1'
#
loop_
_entity.id
_entity.type
_entity.pdbx_description
1 polymer ?
#
loop_
_entity_poly.entity_id
_entity_poly.type
_entity_poly.pdbx_seq_one_letter_code
_entity_poly.pdbx_strand_id
1 'polypeptide(L)' 'MMLEERRALSPDALTGLEANLRFGGKETMETRIFGRLTAWQNWIFNRPNAAGDKGALKLYGKGEQAAFDWNRV' A
#
# COMPACT_ATOMS: atom_id res chain seq x y z
N MET A 1 4.02 -6.50 29.38
CA MET A 1 4.45 -7.58 28.47
C MET A 1 3.78 -7.50 27.08
N MET A 2 2.56 -7.99 26.84
CA MET A 2 1.98 -8.03 25.47
C MET A 2 1.90 -6.65 24.76
N LEU A 3 1.58 -5.58 25.50
CA LEU A 3 1.53 -4.22 24.92
C LEU A 3 2.91 -3.65 24.58
N GLU A 4 3.94 -4.03 25.33
CA GLU A 4 5.32 -3.59 25.08
C GLU A 4 5.91 -4.33 23.89
N GLU A 5 5.64 -5.63 23.77
CA GLU A 5 6.03 -6.45 22.61
C GLU A 5 5.38 -5.93 21.32
N ARG A 6 4.10 -5.54 21.36
CA ARG A 6 3.43 -4.95 20.18
C ARG A 6 4.05 -3.62 19.74
N ARG A 7 4.60 -2.85 20.68
CA ARG A 7 5.31 -1.59 20.36
C ARG A 7 6.73 -1.83 19.83
N ALA A 8 7.34 -2.97 20.16
CA ALA A 8 8.71 -3.29 19.76
C ALA A 8 8.81 -3.86 18.32
N LEU A 9 7.71 -4.31 17.74
CA LEU A 9 7.67 -4.88 16.39
C LEU A 9 7.34 -3.83 15.32
N SER A 10 7.75 -4.09 14.07
CA SER A 10 7.45 -3.20 12.94
C SER A 10 5.93 -3.06 12.74
N PRO A 11 5.40 -1.83 12.71
CA PRO A 11 3.97 -1.59 12.52
C PRO A 11 3.46 -2.07 11.15
N ASP A 12 4.30 -1.99 10.11
CA ASP A 12 3.96 -2.45 8.76
C ASP A 12 3.81 -3.98 8.73
N ALA A 13 4.75 -4.68 9.37
CA ALA A 13 4.73 -6.14 9.46
C ALA A 13 3.53 -6.63 10.28
N LEU A 14 3.22 -5.97 11.39
CA LEU A 14 2.06 -6.30 12.22
C LEU A 14 0.74 -6.05 11.48
N THR A 15 0.63 -4.96 10.73
CA THR A 15 -0.57 -4.65 9.93
C THR A 15 -0.81 -5.72 8.87
N GLY A 16 0.24 -6.13 8.15
CA GLY A 16 0.17 -7.22 7.17
C GLY A 16 -0.20 -8.56 7.82
N LEU A 17 0.37 -8.88 8.98
CA LEU A 17 0.08 -10.10 9.72
C LEU A 17 -1.38 -10.15 10.18
N GLU A 18 -1.88 -9.06 10.79
CA GLU A 18 -3.26 -8.96 11.26
C GLU A 18 -4.28 -9.08 10.12
N ALA A 19 -4.00 -8.48 8.96
CA ALA A 19 -4.85 -8.60 7.79
C ALA A 19 -5.01 -10.06 7.33
N ASN A 20 -3.91 -10.83 7.31
CA ASN A 20 -3.93 -12.24 6.90
C ASN A 20 -4.57 -13.15 7.96
N LEU A 21 -4.23 -12.98 9.24
CA LEU A 21 -4.76 -13.85 10.30
C LEU A 21 -6.27 -13.64 10.53
N ARG A 22 -6.76 -12.40 10.37
CA ARG A 22 -8.19 -12.09 10.56
C ARG A 22 -9.04 -12.49 9.35
N PHE A 23 -8.48 -12.41 8.14
CA PHE A 23 -9.24 -12.58 6.88
C PHE A 23 -8.66 -13.62 5.90
N GLY A 24 -7.90 -14.61 6.39
CA GLY A 24 -7.26 -15.63 5.54
C GLY A 24 -8.17 -16.77 5.05
N GLY A 25 -9.47 -16.71 5.34
CA GLY A 25 -10.45 -17.75 5.00
C GLY A 25 -11.18 -17.49 3.69
N LYS A 26 -12.52 -17.53 3.73
CA LYS A 26 -13.36 -17.24 2.56
C LYS A 26 -13.27 -15.77 2.18
N GLU A 27 -13.13 -15.50 0.89
CA GLU A 27 -13.20 -14.14 0.34
C GLU A 27 -14.63 -13.75 -0.05
N THR A 28 -15.01 -12.50 0.25
CA THR A 28 -16.20 -11.82 -0.28
C THR A 28 -15.78 -10.65 -1.17
N MET A 29 -16.74 -9.96 -1.78
CA MET A 29 -16.43 -8.74 -2.55
C MET A 29 -15.71 -7.70 -1.67
N GLU A 30 -16.16 -7.51 -0.44
CA GLU A 30 -15.63 -6.54 0.51
C GLU A 30 -14.21 -6.92 0.95
N THR A 31 -13.97 -8.20 1.29
CA THR A 31 -12.61 -8.63 1.68
C THR A 31 -11.64 -8.55 0.51
N ARG A 32 -12.11 -8.68 -0.74
CA ARG A 32 -11.28 -8.47 -1.94
C ARG A 32 -10.98 -7.01 -2.19
N ILE A 33 -11.91 -6.10 -1.88
CA ILE A 33 -11.66 -4.66 -1.91
C ILE A 33 -10.56 -4.31 -0.91
N PHE A 34 -10.74 -4.67 0.37
CA PHE A 34 -9.76 -4.32 1.41
C PHE A 34 -8.45 -5.13 1.37
N GLY A 35 -8.48 -6.35 0.82
CA GLY A 35 -7.30 -7.17 0.62
C GLY A 35 -6.65 -6.84 -0.72
N ARG A 36 -7.06 -7.53 -1.78
CA ARG A 36 -6.41 -7.48 -3.09
C ARG A 36 -6.32 -6.07 -3.66
N LEU A 37 -7.43 -5.33 -3.74
CA LEU A 37 -7.43 -4.02 -4.38
C LEU A 37 -6.64 -2.99 -3.54
N THR A 38 -6.96 -2.89 -2.25
CA THR A 38 -6.31 -1.91 -1.37
C THR A 38 -4.83 -2.22 -1.14
N ALA A 39 -4.40 -3.48 -1.01
CA ALA A 39 -2.98 -3.79 -0.83
C ALA A 39 -2.15 -3.40 -2.07
N TRP A 40 -2.64 -3.69 -3.27
CA TRP A 40 -2.00 -3.24 -4.51
C TRP A 40 -1.98 -1.71 -4.62
N GLN A 41 -3.08 -1.05 -4.23
CA GLN A 41 -3.13 0.41 -4.23
C GLN A 41 -2.15 1.03 -3.23
N ASN A 42 -2.02 0.48 -2.03
CA ASN A 42 -1.06 0.93 -1.03
C ASN A 42 0.38 0.82 -1.54
N TRP A 43 0.70 -0.26 -2.25
CA TRP A 43 2.00 -0.43 -2.89
C TRP A 43 2.23 0.62 -4.00
N ILE A 44 1.23 0.92 -4.83
CA ILE A 44 1.33 1.98 -5.84
C ILE A 44 1.57 3.34 -5.18
N PHE A 45 0.86 3.66 -4.09
CA PHE A 45 0.97 4.93 -3.39
C PHE A 45 2.32 5.14 -2.71
N ASN A 46 3.01 4.08 -2.32
CA ASN A 46 4.35 4.20 -1.72
C ASN A 46 5.47 4.34 -2.76
N ARG A 47 5.17 4.37 -4.06
CA ARG A 47 6.17 4.48 -5.13
C ARG A 47 6.27 5.90 -5.72
N PRO A 48 7.48 6.31 -6.17
CA PRO A 48 7.71 7.66 -6.69
C PRO A 48 6.92 7.97 -7.97
N ASN A 49 6.60 6.95 -8.78
CA ASN A 49 5.79 7.12 -9.99
C ASN A 49 4.41 7.75 -9.68
N ALA A 50 3.80 7.41 -8.54
CA ALA A 50 2.52 7.97 -8.13
C ALA A 50 2.69 9.27 -7.34
N ALA A 51 3.41 9.22 -6.21
CA ALA A 51 3.43 10.28 -5.20
C ALA A 51 4.74 11.09 -5.12
N GLY A 52 5.73 10.80 -5.97
CA GLY A 52 7.00 11.53 -6.02
C GLY A 52 6.86 12.96 -6.56
N ASP A 53 7.92 13.76 -6.45
CA ASP A 53 7.92 15.18 -6.86
C ASP A 53 7.59 15.38 -8.35
N LYS A 54 8.06 14.46 -9.20
CA LYS A 54 7.71 14.36 -10.63
C LYS A 54 6.73 13.22 -10.93
N GLY A 55 6.01 12.76 -9.91
CA GLY A 55 5.02 11.70 -10.01
C GLY A 55 3.68 12.20 -10.57
N ALA A 56 2.85 11.25 -10.99
CA ALA A 56 1.58 11.54 -11.66
C ALA A 56 0.64 12.43 -10.84
N LEU A 57 0.52 12.19 -9.52
CA LEU A 57 -0.43 12.92 -8.68
C LEU A 57 -0.03 14.39 -8.48
N LYS A 58 1.27 14.69 -8.37
CA LYS A 58 1.75 16.05 -8.11
C LYS A 58 1.82 16.93 -9.35
N LEU A 59 1.89 16.33 -10.54
CA LEU A 59 1.96 17.05 -11.81
C LEU A 59 0.59 17.22 -12.48
N TYR A 60 -0.45 16.59 -11.94
CA TYR A 60 -1.82 16.80 -12.39
C TYR A 60 -2.18 18.29 -12.37
N GLY A 61 -2.62 18.82 -13.52
CA GLY A 61 -2.99 20.23 -13.69
C GLY A 61 -1.83 21.21 -13.90
N LYS A 62 -0.56 20.78 -13.89
CA LYS A 62 0.61 21.66 -14.10
C LYS A 62 1.06 21.76 -15.56
N GLY A 63 0.54 20.91 -16.45
CA GLY A 63 0.95 20.86 -17.86
C GLY A 63 2.32 20.20 -18.10
N GLU A 64 2.93 19.65 -17.06
CA GLU A 64 4.21 18.93 -17.11
C GLU A 64 4.00 17.41 -17.21
N GLN A 65 4.85 16.73 -17.97
CA GLN A 65 4.80 15.27 -18.12
C GLN A 65 5.48 14.57 -16.93
N ALA A 66 4.83 13.55 -16.38
CA ALA A 66 5.37 12.76 -15.28
C ALA A 66 6.57 11.90 -15.71
N ALA A 67 7.54 11.78 -14.80
CA ALA A 67 8.72 10.94 -14.98
C ALA A 67 8.47 9.59 -14.33
N PHE A 68 8.31 8.55 -15.16
CA PHE A 68 8.08 7.18 -14.69
C PHE A 68 9.34 6.33 -14.83
N ASP A 69 9.61 5.52 -13.81
CA ASP A 69 10.43 4.31 -13.96
C ASP A 69 9.58 3.25 -14.69
N TRP A 70 10.06 2.81 -15.85
CA TRP A 70 9.37 1.88 -16.74
C TRP A 70 9.69 0.41 -16.45
N ASN A 71 10.59 0.14 -15.50
CA ASN A 71 10.91 -1.22 -15.10
C ASN A 71 9.74 -1.86 -14.35
N ARG A 72 9.44 -3.12 -14.70
CA ARG A 72 8.46 -3.94 -13.97
C ARG A 72 9.08 -4.47 -12.67
N VAL A 73 8.21 -4.75 -11.70
CA VAL A 73 8.55 -5.39 -10.42
C VAL A 73 7.99 -6.79 -10.41
#